data_AF-A0A382S426-F1
#
_entry.id   AF-A0A382S426-F1
#
_cell.length_a   1.000
_cell.length_b   1.000
_cell.length_c   1.000
_cell.angle_alpha   90.00
_cell.angle_beta   90.00
_cell.angle_gamma   90.00
#
_symmetry.space_group_name_H-M   'P 1'
#
loop_
_entity.id
_entity.type
_entity.pdbx_description
1 polymer ?
#
loop_
_entity_poly.entity_id
_entity_poly.type
_entity_poly.pdbx_seq_one_letter_code
_entity_poly.pdbx_strand_id
1 'polypeptide(L)'
;RLLSRALKVFYDIRETAGLKKRPSTSELIDWIKLLLVEDIDPEVLKTKDTAKAIPPLYGALLKNEQDVHLFERLVFLSRRQGS
;
A
#
# COMPACT_ATOMS: atom_id res chain seq x y z
N ARG A 1 1.10 -10.18 14.18
CA ARG A 1 -0.26 -9.59 14.19
C ARG A 1 -0.49 -8.85 12.88
N LEU A 2 -1.50 -9.24 12.09
CA LEU A 2 -1.85 -8.67 10.78
C LEU A 2 -2.24 -7.19 10.87
N LEU A 3 -3.19 -6.88 11.76
CA LEU A 3 -3.75 -5.53 11.92
C LEU A 3 -2.67 -4.46 12.16
N SER A 4 -1.73 -4.72 13.06
CA SER A 4 -0.65 -3.77 13.37
C SER A 4 0.23 -3.49 12.15
N ARG A 5 0.45 -4.49 11.28
CA ARG A 5 1.24 -4.33 10.05
C ARG A 5 0.44 -3.59 8.97
N ALA A 6 -0.83 -3.94 8.80
CA ALA A 6 -1.72 -3.23 7.90
C ALA A 6 -1.82 -1.75 8.27
N LEU A 7 -1.99 -1.43 9.56
CA LEU A 7 -2.02 -0.03 10.02
C LEU A 7 -0.72 0.71 9.70
N LYS A 8 0.44 0.09 9.93
CA LYS A 8 1.72 0.71 9.60
C LYS A 8 1.80 1.05 8.11
N VAL A 9 1.51 0.07 7.24
CA VAL A 9 1.52 0.26 5.77
C VAL A 9 0.52 1.34 5.35
N PHE A 10 -0.68 1.35 5.94
CA PHE A 10 -1.70 2.34 5.65
C PHE A 10 -1.25 3.77 5.96
N TYR A 11 -0.63 3.99 7.14
CA TYR A 11 -0.15 5.31 7.50
C TYR A 11 1.04 5.76 6.65
N ASP A 12 1.98 4.87 6.34
CA ASP A 12 3.09 5.15 5.42
C ASP A 12 2.57 5.63 4.04
N ILE A 13 1.56 4.94 3.48
CA ILE A 13 0.92 5.36 2.22
C ILE A 13 0.21 6.70 2.42
N ARG A 14 -0.59 6.85 3.47
CA ARG A 14 -1.40 8.05 3.72
C ARG A 14 -0.55 9.33 3.88
N GLU A 15 0.66 9.19 4.39
CA GLU A 15 1.63 10.28 4.61
C GLU A 15 2.52 10.54 3.40
N THR A 16 2.46 9.69 2.36
CA THR A 16 3.23 9.87 1.12
C THR A 16 2.86 11.20 0.44
N ALA A 17 3.88 12.03 0.19
CA ALA A 17 3.72 13.31 -0.50
C ALA A 17 3.29 13.11 -1.96
N GLY A 18 2.46 14.01 -2.49
CA GLY A 18 2.02 13.99 -3.89
C GLY A 18 0.78 13.13 -4.18
N LEU A 19 0.20 12.45 -3.19
CA LEU A 19 -1.11 11.81 -3.34
C LEU A 19 -2.19 12.88 -3.57
N LYS A 20 -2.94 12.78 -4.67
CA LYS A 20 -4.09 13.65 -4.95
C LYS A 20 -5.20 13.47 -3.92
N LYS A 21 -5.48 12.21 -3.56
CA LYS A 21 -6.41 11.85 -2.50
C LYS A 21 -5.73 10.89 -1.52
N ARG A 22 -5.79 11.24 -0.24
CA ARG A 22 -5.32 10.36 0.83
C ARG A 22 -6.32 9.23 1.09
N PRO A 23 -5.86 7.99 1.30
CA PRO A 23 -6.73 6.89 1.70
C PRO A 23 -7.40 7.20 3.06
N SER A 24 -8.67 6.85 3.14
CA SER A 24 -9.60 7.07 4.25
C SER A 24 -9.69 5.83 5.15
N THR A 25 -10.37 5.98 6.29
CA THR A 25 -10.64 4.85 7.19
C THR A 25 -11.50 3.78 6.51
N SER A 26 -12.42 4.16 5.61
CA SER A 26 -13.23 3.19 4.85
C SER A 26 -12.37 2.36 3.91
N GLU A 27 -11.43 2.99 3.20
CA GLU A 27 -10.46 2.30 2.33
C GLU A 27 -9.53 1.36 3.13
N LEU A 28 -9.10 1.74 4.34
CA LEU A 28 -8.39 0.83 5.26
C LEU A 28 -9.22 -0.40 5.63
N ILE A 29 -10.49 -0.19 6.01
CA ILE A 29 -11.37 -1.28 6.44
C ILE A 29 -11.61 -2.25 5.27
N ASP A 30 -11.87 -1.75 4.08
CA ASP A 30 -12.06 -2.57 2.89
C ASP A 30 -10.77 -3.35 2.55
N TRP A 31 -9.61 -2.71 2.66
CA TRP A 31 -8.33 -3.37 2.44
C TRP A 31 -8.05 -4.48 3.47
N ILE A 32 -8.33 -4.25 4.76
CA ILE A 32 -8.18 -5.28 5.80
C ILE A 32 -9.10 -6.48 5.52
N LYS A 33 -10.35 -6.24 5.10
CA LYS A 33 -11.27 -7.33 4.73
C LYS A 33 -10.68 -8.17 3.61
N LEU A 34 -10.13 -7.54 2.57
CA LEU A 34 -9.51 -8.25 1.45
C LEU A 34 -8.29 -9.07 1.89
N LEU A 35 -7.41 -8.50 2.73
CA LEU A 35 -6.25 -9.23 3.27
C LEU A 35 -6.66 -10.49 4.06
N LEU A 36 -7.79 -10.44 4.76
CA LEU A 36 -8.34 -11.59 5.50
C LEU A 36 -8.98 -12.62 4.57
N VAL A 37 -9.72 -12.17 3.55
CA VAL A 37 -10.38 -13.05 2.56
C VAL A 37 -9.35 -13.83 1.75
N GLU A 38 -8.26 -13.18 1.37
CA GLU A 38 -7.18 -13.79 0.58
C GLU A 38 -6.13 -14.53 1.44
N ASP A 39 -6.37 -14.66 2.75
CA ASP A 39 -5.47 -15.30 3.72
C ASP A 39 -4.00 -14.83 3.61
N ILE A 40 -3.80 -13.52 3.48
CA ILE A 40 -2.48 -12.94 3.25
C ILE A 40 -1.64 -13.06 4.52
N ASP A 41 -0.49 -13.75 4.41
CA ASP A 41 0.47 -13.83 5.50
C ASP A 41 0.92 -12.41 5.92
N PRO A 42 0.80 -12.04 7.20
CA PRO A 42 1.28 -10.76 7.71
C PRO A 42 2.73 -10.44 7.38
N GLU A 43 3.59 -11.42 7.13
CA GLU A 43 5.00 -11.24 6.73
C GLU A 43 5.11 -10.62 5.32
N VAL A 44 4.13 -10.80 4.44
CA VAL A 44 4.08 -10.15 3.12
C VAL A 44 4.00 -8.63 3.25
N LEU A 45 3.39 -8.14 4.34
CA LEU A 45 3.32 -6.71 4.64
C LEU A 45 4.62 -6.15 5.23
N LYS A 46 5.63 -6.98 5.54
CA LYS A 46 6.96 -6.48 5.94
C LYS A 46 7.68 -5.96 4.71
N THR A 47 7.70 -4.64 4.55
CA THR A 47 8.69 -3.99 3.70
C THR A 47 9.54 -3.03 4.52
N LYS A 48 10.86 -3.08 4.34
CA LYS A 48 11.81 -2.13 4.97
C LYS A 48 11.77 -0.73 4.33
N ASP A 49 11.07 -0.58 3.21
CA ASP A 49 11.09 0.59 2.36
C ASP A 49 9.72 0.69 1.64
N THR A 50 8.72 1.26 2.30
CA THR A 50 7.33 1.37 1.80
C THR A 50 7.21 2.19 0.52
N ALA A 51 8.22 3.02 0.21
CA ALA A 51 8.37 3.68 -1.08
C ALA A 51 8.79 2.72 -2.23
N LYS A 52 9.22 1.50 -1.91
CA LYS A 52 9.76 0.51 -2.87
C LYS A 52 8.92 -0.76 -3.02
N ALA A 53 7.90 -0.97 -2.19
CA ALA A 53 7.00 -2.10 -2.34
C ALA A 53 5.54 -1.65 -2.38
N ILE A 54 4.87 -2.09 -3.44
CA ILE A 54 3.42 -2.02 -3.56
C ILE A 54 2.84 -3.08 -2.62
N PRO A 55 2.03 -2.71 -1.62
CA PRO A 55 1.39 -3.71 -0.79
C PRO A 55 0.37 -4.52 -1.61
N PRO A 56 0.10 -5.78 -1.25
CA PRO A 56 -0.93 -6.57 -1.90
C PRO A 56 -2.28 -5.85 -1.82
N LEU A 57 -3.07 -5.91 -2.90
CA LEU A 57 -4.44 -5.38 -2.94
C LEU A 57 -4.53 -3.85 -2.68
N TYR A 58 -3.46 -3.10 -2.96
CA TYR A 58 -3.37 -1.65 -2.75
C TYR A 58 -4.41 -0.81 -3.51
N GLY A 59 -5.07 -1.35 -4.54
CA GLY A 59 -6.20 -0.69 -5.21
C GLY A 59 -7.39 -0.43 -4.27
N ALA A 60 -7.50 -1.16 -3.16
CA ALA A 60 -8.47 -0.84 -2.11
C ALA A 60 -8.10 0.42 -1.32
N LEU A 61 -6.81 0.77 -1.26
CA LEU A 61 -6.30 1.99 -0.66
C LEU A 61 -6.34 3.17 -1.64
N LEU A 62 -6.00 2.93 -2.92
CA LEU A 62 -5.96 3.95 -3.96
C LEU A 62 -7.06 3.72 -5.00
N LYS A 63 -8.17 4.44 -4.88
CA LYS A 63 -9.34 4.29 -5.79
C LYS A 63 -9.24 5.06 -7.11
N ASN A 64 -8.18 5.84 -7.31
CA ASN A 64 -7.97 6.62 -8.52
C ASN A 64 -6.94 5.93 -9.40
N GLU A 65 -7.32 5.55 -10.62
CA GLU A 65 -6.44 4.88 -11.60
C GLU A 65 -5.16 5.66 -11.89
N GLN A 66 -5.21 7.00 -11.86
CA GLN A 66 -4.01 7.82 -12.04
C GLN A 66 -3.06 7.71 -10.84
N ASP A 67 -3.60 7.63 -9.63
CA ASP A 67 -2.81 7.51 -8.40
C ASP A 67 -2.23 6.08 -8.29
N VAL A 68 -2.98 5.07 -8.73
CA VAL A 68 -2.52 3.67 -8.89
C VAL A 68 -1.33 3.62 -9.84
N HIS A 69 -1.46 4.19 -11.03
CA HIS A 69 -0.40 4.14 -12.04
C HIS A 69 0.84 4.97 -11.66
N LEU A 70 0.66 6.11 -10.97
CA LEU A 70 1.78 6.89 -10.42
C LEU A 70 2.55 6.07 -9.38
N PHE A 71 1.84 5.38 -8.49
CA PHE A 71 2.46 4.56 -7.46
C PHE A 71 3.22 3.37 -8.07
N GLU A 72 2.66 2.70 -9.07
CA GLU A 72 3.34 1.65 -9.83
C GLU A 72 4.64 2.14 -10.49
N ARG A 73 4.62 3.33 -11.11
CA ARG A 73 5.82 3.94 -11.72
C ARG A 73 6.89 4.28 -10.69
N LEU A 74 6.50 4.87 -9.56
CA LEU A 74 7.43 5.23 -8.48
C LEU A 74 8.13 4.00 -7.91
N VAL A 75 7.40 2.91 -7.70
CA VAL A 75 7.97 1.64 -7.24
C VAL A 75 8.85 0.98 -8.31
N PHE A 76 8.46 1.05 -9.59
CA PHE A 76 9.27 0.50 -10.67
C PHE A 76 10.62 1.22 -10.81
N LEU A 77 10.65 2.56 -10.71
CA LEU A 77 11.87 3.35 -10.79
C LEU A 77 12.79 3.11 -9.59
N SER A 78 12.24 2.98 -8.39
CA SER A 78 13.03 2.74 -7.17
C SER A 78 13.68 1.35 -7.14
N ARG A 79 13.10 0.35 -7.80
CA ARG A 79 13.71 -0.97 -8.00
C ARG A 79 14.91 -0.95 -8.95
N ARG A 80 14.91 -0.07 -9.96
CA ARG A 80 16.00 0.05 -10.95
C ARG A 80 17.23 0.80 -10.42
N GLN A 81 17.05 1.71 -9.46
CA GLN A 81 18.18 2.44 -8.84
C GLN A 81 18.91 1.64 -7.75
N GLY A 82 18.33 0.52 -7.30
CA GLY A 82 18.94 -0.36 -6.29
C GLY A 82 19.61 -1.61 -6.86
N SER A 83 19.87 -1.65 -8.18
CA SER A 83 20.60 -2.72 -8.88
C SER A 83 22.01 -2.27 -9.23
#